data_AF-A0A429BJX9-F1
#
_entry.id   AF-A0A429BJX9-F1
#
_cell.length_a   1.000
_cell.length_b   1.000
_cell.length_c   1.000
_cell.angle_alpha   90.00
_cell.angle_beta   90.00
_cell.angle_gamma   90.00
#
_symmetry.space_group_name_H-M   'P 1'
#
loop_
_entity.id
_entity.type
_entity.pdbx_description
1 polymer ?
#
loop_
_entity_poly.entity_id
_entity_poly.type
_entity_poly.pdbx_seq_one_letter_code
_entity_poly.pdbx_strand_id
1 'polypeptide(L)' 'MSDPMGYVVAARKAYEKAQIDARELVKRARLDLGRAIRDARRQDISQDAIVRELGLTREQVRRFQREFEDASLRGEAGE' A
#
# COMPACT_ATOMS: atom_id res chain seq x y z
N MET A 1 -3.29 12.50 -41.45
CA MET A 1 -2.37 13.30 -40.61
C MET A 1 -2.82 13.14 -39.18
N SER A 2 -1.95 12.63 -38.32
CA SER A 2 -2.19 12.53 -36.89
C SER A 2 -2.36 13.93 -36.29
N ASP A 3 -3.50 14.22 -35.64
CA ASP A 3 -3.73 15.49 -34.95
C ASP A 3 -2.78 15.59 -33.74
N PRO A 4 -1.79 16.50 -33.75
CA PRO A 4 -0.84 16.63 -32.65
C PRO A 4 -1.52 16.90 -31.30
N MET A 5 -2.65 17.60 -31.30
CA MET A 5 -3.38 17.87 -30.07
C MET A 5 -4.03 16.60 -29.51
N GLY A 6 -4.55 15.73 -30.36
CA GLY A 6 -5.02 14.39 -29.99
C GLY A 6 -3.97 13.55 -29.27
N TYR A 7 -2.70 13.60 -29.70
CA TYR A 7 -1.60 12.91 -29.00
C TYR A 7 -1.33 13.49 -27.61
N VAL A 8 -1.34 14.82 -27.47
CA VAL A 8 -1.14 15.48 -26.17
C VAL A 8 -2.25 15.08 -25.19
N VAL A 9 -3.51 15.08 -25.64
CA VAL A 9 -4.65 14.65 -24.81
C VAL A 9 -4.53 13.18 -24.41
N ALA A 10 -4.16 12.30 -25.33
CA ALA A 10 -3.98 10.88 -25.04
C ALA A 10 -2.85 10.65 -24.01
N ALA A 11 -1.70 11.32 -24.18
CA ALA A 11 -0.58 11.23 -23.25
C ALA A 11 -0.96 11.73 -21.85
N ARG A 12 -1.74 12.83 -21.76
CA ARG A 12 -2.23 13.34 -20.48
C ARG A 12 -3.13 12.34 -19.76
N LYS A 13 -4.07 11.71 -20.47
CA LYS A 13 -4.96 10.68 -19.90
C LYS A 13 -4.16 9.46 -19.43
N ALA A 14 -3.16 9.03 -20.20
CA ALA A 14 -2.29 7.92 -19.81
C ALA A 14 -1.51 8.24 -18.53
N TYR A 15 -0.98 9.46 -18.42
CA TYR A 15 -0.29 9.92 -17.21
C TYR A 15 -1.20 9.95 -15.97
N GLU A 16 -2.43 10.45 -16.11
CA GLU A 16 -3.40 10.45 -15.01
C GLU A 16 -3.78 9.03 -14.58
N LYS A 17 -3.99 8.13 -15.54
CA LYS A 17 -4.24 6.71 -15.25
C LYS A 17 -3.07 6.08 -14.50
N ALA A 18 -1.84 6.31 -14.95
CA ALA A 18 -0.64 5.77 -14.31
C ALA A 18 -0.51 6.23 -12.85
N GLN A 19 -0.87 7.48 -12.55
CA GLN A 19 -0.90 7.96 -11.15
C GLN A 19 -1.95 7.23 -10.30
N ILE A 20 -3.14 6.98 -10.84
CA ILE A 20 -4.19 6.24 -10.13
C ILE A 20 -3.71 4.81 -9.86
N ASP A 21 -3.19 4.14 -10.89
CA ASP A 21 -2.67 2.77 -10.78
C ASP A 21 -1.53 2.69 -9.75
N ALA A 22 -0.60 3.65 -9.74
CA ALA A 22 0.48 3.72 -8.78
C ALA A 22 -0.03 3.89 -7.34
N ARG A 23 -1.05 4.73 -7.13
CA ARG A 23 -1.66 4.91 -5.80
C ARG A 23 -2.31 3.62 -5.31
N GLU A 24 -3.03 2.91 -6.18
CA GLU A 24 -3.63 1.62 -5.84
C GLU A 24 -2.58 0.56 -5.54
N LEU A 25 -1.50 0.50 -6.32
CA LEU A 25 -0.39 -0.42 -6.09
C LEU A 25 0.28 -0.16 -4.72
N VAL A 26 0.55 1.11 -4.40
CA VAL A 26 1.11 1.50 -3.10
C VAL A 26 0.13 1.19 -1.96
N LYS A 27 -1.17 1.43 -2.15
CA LYS A 27 -2.21 1.08 -1.16
C LYS A 27 -2.15 -0.43 -0.86
N ARG A 28 -2.15 -1.27 -1.89
CA ARG A 28 -2.08 -2.74 -1.75
C ARG A 28 -0.80 -3.18 -1.02
N ALA A 29 0.35 -2.69 -1.45
CA ALA A 29 1.63 -3.03 -0.81
C ALA A 29 1.68 -2.65 0.68
N ARG A 30 1.05 -1.54 1.07
CA ARG A 30 0.94 -1.15 2.49
C ARG A 30 0.04 -2.10 3.28
N LEU A 31 -1.06 -2.55 2.69
CA LEU A 31 -1.95 -3.53 3.32
C LEU A 31 -1.26 -4.88 3.47
N ASP A 32 -0.51 -5.32 2.45
CA ASP A 32 0.29 -6.56 2.50
C ASP A 32 1.35 -6.50 3.61
N LEU A 33 2.04 -5.36 3.75
CA LEU A 33 2.96 -5.14 4.86
C LEU A 33 2.24 -5.20 6.21
N GLY A 34 1.07 -4.55 6.33
CA GLY A 34 0.24 -4.58 7.54
C GLY A 34 -0.20 -6.01 7.92
N ARG A 35 -0.58 -6.82 6.94
CA ARG A 35 -0.89 -8.25 7.10
C ARG A 35 0.32 -9.02 7.61
N ALA A 36 1.47 -8.88 6.95
CA ALA A 36 2.70 -9.57 7.34
C ALA A 36 3.12 -9.21 8.77
N ILE A 37 2.99 -7.95 9.17
CA ILE A 37 3.23 -7.50 10.56
C ILE A 37 2.25 -8.19 11.51
N ARG A 38 0.94 -8.23 11.20
CA ARG A 38 -0.06 -8.90 12.06
C ARG A 38 0.28 -10.38 12.23
N ASP A 39 0.59 -11.06 11.13
CA ASP A 39 0.84 -12.51 11.13
C ASP A 39 2.15 -12.86 11.84
N ALA A 40 3.20 -12.04 11.73
CA ALA A 40 4.42 -12.18 12.52
C ALA A 40 4.12 -12.01 14.02
N ARG A 41 3.32 -11.01 14.40
CA ARG A 41 2.93 -10.80 15.80
C ARG A 41 2.08 -11.93 16.39
N ARG A 42 1.31 -12.63 15.56
CA ARG A 42 0.56 -13.83 15.98
C ARG A 42 1.46 -15.05 16.23
N GLN A 43 2.69 -15.02 15.73
CA GLN A 43 3.73 -16.02 15.94
C GLN A 43 4.73 -15.56 17.01
N ASP A 44 4.26 -14.76 17.98
CA ASP A 44 5.03 -14.23 19.11
C ASP A 44 6.24 -13.34 18.76
N ILE A 45 6.35 -12.88 17.50
CA ILE A 45 7.36 -11.87 17.15
C ILE A 45 6.97 -10.52 17.75
N SER A 46 7.82 -10.00 18.64
CA SER A 46 7.58 -8.71 19.28
C SER A 46 7.60 -7.56 18.27
N GLN A 47 6.80 -6.53 18.54
CA GLN A 47 6.80 -5.31 17.74
C GLN A 47 8.19 -4.63 17.71
N ASP A 48 8.97 -4.76 18.78
CA ASP A 48 10.32 -4.21 18.85
C ASP A 48 11.29 -4.91 17.92
N ALA A 49 11.19 -6.22 17.78
CA ALA A 49 11.99 -6.98 16.81
C ALA A 49 11.68 -6.51 15.38
N ILE A 50 10.40 -6.34 15.06
CA ILE A 50 9.94 -5.85 13.74
C ILE A 50 10.44 -4.42 13.47
N VAL A 51 10.33 -3.52 14.46
CA VAL A 51 10.83 -2.14 14.39
C VAL A 51 12.32 -2.09 14.09
N ARG A 52 13.11 -2.92 14.80
CA ARG A 52 14.57 -2.99 14.60
C ARG A 52 14.93 -3.54 13.22
N GLU A 53 14.27 -4.61 12.79
CA GLU A 53 14.54 -5.25 11.50
C GLU A 53 14.18 -4.34 10.32
N LEU A 54 13.05 -3.66 10.39
CA LEU A 54 12.56 -2.80 9.31
C LEU A 54 13.17 -1.39 9.33
N GLY A 55 13.91 -1.02 10.39
CA GLY A 55 14.41 0.35 10.56
C GLY A 55 13.29 1.40 10.67
N LEU A 56 12.11 1.00 11.15
CA LEU A 56 10.93 1.85 11.29
C LEU A 56 10.70 2.25 12.74
N THR A 57 9.89 3.28 12.97
CA THR A 57 9.40 3.59 14.31
C THR A 57 8.26 2.65 14.74
N ARG A 58 8.07 2.48 16.05
CA ARG A 58 6.92 1.73 16.60
C ARG A 58 5.58 2.23 16.05
N GLU A 59 5.41 3.54 15.89
CA GLU A 59 4.16 4.12 15.40
C GLU A 59 3.91 3.80 13.91
N GLN A 60 4.95 3.82 13.08
CA GLN A 60 4.84 3.40 11.68
C GLN A 60 4.42 1.94 11.56
N VAL A 61 5.04 1.03 12.32
CA VAL A 61 4.69 -0.39 12.35
C VAL A 61 3.24 -0.59 12.81
N ARG A 62 2.81 0.10 13.88
CA ARG A 62 1.41 0.09 14.35
C ARG A 62 0.44 0.60 13.32
N ARG A 63 0.82 1.64 12.57
CA ARG A 63 -0.02 2.25 11.55
C ARG A 63 -0.28 1.27 10.40
N PHE A 64 0.75 0.59 9.88
CA PHE A 64 0.57 -0.41 8.83
C PHE A 64 -0.33 -1.57 9.28
N GLN A 65 -0.10 -2.09 10.49
CA GLN A 65 -0.95 -3.14 11.05
C GLN A 65 -2.41 -2.69 11.16
N ARG A 66 -2.67 -1.50 11.72
CA ARG A 66 -4.03 -0.95 11.86
C ARG A 66 -4.71 -0.71 10.51
N GLU A 67 -3.98 -0.17 9.53
CA GLU A 67 -4.52 0.05 8.18
C GLU A 67 -5.01 -1.26 7.54
N PHE A 68 -4.28 -2.37 7.74
CA PHE A 68 -4.72 -3.69 7.30
C PHE A 68 -5.93 -4.22 8.10
N GLU A 69 -5.92 -4.08 9.41
CA GLU A 69 -7.03 -4.52 10.27
C GLU A 69 -8.33 -3.78 9.94
N ASP A 70 -8.26 -2.45 9.77
CA ASP A 70 -9.41 -1.63 9.36
C ASP A 70 -9.92 -1.99 7.96
N ALA A 71 -9.00 -2.22 6.99
CA ALA A 71 -9.37 -2.65 5.65
C ALA A 71 -10.02 -4.04 5.65
N SER A 72 -9.54 -4.95 6.50
CA SER A 72 -10.12 -6.29 6.68
C SER A 72 -11.54 -6.21 7.23
N LEU A 73 -11.80 -5.33 8.19
CA LEU A 73 -13.14 -5.12 8.75
C LEU A 73 -14.13 -4.54 7.71
N ARG A 74 -13.64 -3.81 6.71
CA ARG A 74 -14.44 -3.23 5.62
C ARG A 74 -14.59 -4.14 4.41
N GLY A 75 -13.94 -5.32 4.40
CA GLY A 75 -13.88 -6.20 3.23
C GLY A 75 -13.05 -5.63 2.07
N GLU A 76 -12.16 -4.68 2.34
CA GLU A 76 -11.27 -4.05 1.35
C GLU A 76 -9.88 -4.71 1.30
N ALA A 77 -9.53 -5.50 2.32
CA ALA A 77 -8.33 -6.31 2.30
C ALA A 77 -8.61 -7.60 1.52
N GLY A 78 -7.90 -7.81 0.40
CA GLY A 78 -7.95 -9.08 -0.33
C GLY A 78 -7.41 -10.24 0.51
N GLU A 79 -7.97 -11.44 0.29
CA GLU A 79 -7.60 -12.69 0.97
C GLU A 79 -6.13 -13.11 0.74
#